data_AF-A0A2G9NY99-F1
#
_entry.id   AF-A0A2G9NY99-F1
#
_cell.length_a   1.000
_cell.length_b   1.000
_cell.length_c   1.000
_cell.angle_alpha   90.00
_cell.angle_beta   90.00
_cell.angle_gamma   90.00
#
_symmetry.space_group_name_H-M   'P 1'
#
loop_
_entity.id
_entity.type
_entity.pdbx_description
1 polymer ?
#
loop_
_entity_poly.entity_id
_entity_poly.type
_entity_poly.pdbx_seq_one_letter_code
_entity_poly.pdbx_strand_id
1 'polypeptide(L)'
;MVPPGMPAFSSEGHCTVECLEEALNYEKPDGIHVFAVLLHAHQAGHVLRARHFRKGVEQKLLAYDNEFDFNFQEFQYLDEERTILPGDNIITECQYNTKSRSTMTWGGLSARDEMCLSYLMYYPKINLARCESIPEIKEQLQFIGVKEIYRPVTSWPLIIKSPKRYNNLTFTEAMNIFQWSRKKGNAFNERVRKMPINVRCSKHESGEWSIHGMLISPPEGKSYTLEENECVSPLPSLSSCSTTTVRNLVIAACTLIHKML
;
A
#
# COMPACT_ATOMS: atom_id res chain seq x y z
N MET A 1 2.71 9.58 -3.50
CA MET A 1 3.72 10.38 -4.25
C MET A 1 5.10 10.14 -3.68
N VAL A 2 6.15 10.28 -4.49
CA VAL A 2 7.55 10.16 -4.07
C VAL A 2 8.37 11.35 -4.60
N PRO A 3 9.08 12.09 -3.73
CA PRO A 3 10.00 13.15 -4.17
C PRO A 3 11.13 12.65 -5.09
N PRO A 4 11.67 13.49 -5.98
CA PRO A 4 12.86 13.16 -6.77
C PRO A 4 14.12 13.06 -5.89
N GLY A 5 15.13 12.31 -6.37
CA GLY A 5 16.45 12.26 -5.75
C GLY A 5 16.53 11.44 -4.45
N MET A 6 15.51 10.64 -4.14
CA MET A 6 15.45 9.88 -2.89
C MET A 6 16.14 8.52 -3.06
N PRO A 7 17.12 8.17 -2.20
CA PRO A 7 17.73 6.84 -2.22
C PRO A 7 16.80 5.75 -1.70
N ALA A 8 15.94 6.12 -0.76
CA ALA A 8 14.95 5.30 -0.09
C ALA A 8 13.83 6.23 0.35
N PHE A 9 12.60 5.92 -0.03
CA PHE A 9 11.39 6.59 0.43
C PHE A 9 10.33 5.53 0.67
N SER A 10 9.74 5.48 1.87
CA SER A 10 8.77 4.46 2.23
C SER A 10 7.34 4.98 2.03
N SER A 11 6.48 4.16 1.45
CA SER A 11 5.04 4.38 1.40
C SER A 11 4.33 3.19 2.01
N GLU A 12 3.21 3.44 2.66
CA GLU A 12 2.37 2.41 3.26
C GLU A 12 0.95 2.52 2.71
N GLY A 13 0.42 1.40 2.25
CA GLY A 13 -1.00 1.18 2.00
C GLY A 13 -1.62 0.36 3.10
N HIS A 14 -2.83 0.72 3.52
CA HIS A 14 -3.50 0.09 4.65
C HIS A 14 -4.85 -0.48 4.23
N CYS A 15 -5.02 -1.79 4.42
CA CYS A 15 -6.35 -2.36 4.65
C CYS A 15 -6.60 -2.33 6.16
N THR A 16 -7.45 -1.40 6.59
CA THR A 16 -7.57 -1.00 7.99
C THR A 16 -8.45 -1.97 8.77
N VAL A 17 -8.39 -1.88 10.10
CA VAL A 17 -9.22 -2.68 10.99
C VAL A 17 -10.70 -2.48 10.64
N GLU A 18 -11.12 -1.23 10.43
CA GLU A 18 -12.51 -0.88 10.12
C GLU A 18 -12.99 -1.51 8.81
N CYS A 19 -12.14 -1.52 7.77
CA CYS A 19 -12.49 -2.11 6.47
C CYS A 19 -12.58 -3.64 6.55
N LEU A 20 -11.62 -4.31 7.18
CA LEU A 20 -11.65 -5.78 7.34
C LEU A 20 -12.74 -6.22 8.31
N GLU A 21 -12.96 -5.49 9.40
CA GLU A 21 -14.00 -5.78 10.38
C GLU A 21 -15.39 -5.66 9.74
N GLU A 22 -15.70 -4.58 9.04
CA GLU A 22 -17.00 -4.42 8.36
C GLU A 22 -17.22 -5.53 7.32
N ALA A 23 -16.27 -5.71 6.41
CA ALA A 23 -16.44 -6.65 5.30
C ALA A 23 -16.50 -8.11 5.78
N LEU A 24 -15.61 -8.53 6.70
CA LEU A 24 -15.58 -9.91 7.17
C LEU A 24 -16.72 -10.20 8.15
N ASN A 25 -17.13 -9.27 9.03
CA ASN A 25 -18.30 -9.50 9.86
C ASN A 25 -19.57 -9.70 9.03
N TYR A 26 -19.70 -8.98 7.92
CA TYR A 26 -20.86 -9.11 7.03
C TYR A 26 -20.80 -10.38 6.16
N GLU A 27 -19.68 -10.63 5.50
CA GLU A 27 -19.57 -11.69 4.49
C GLU A 27 -19.12 -13.04 5.06
N LYS A 28 -18.14 -13.03 5.98
CA LYS A 28 -17.50 -14.25 6.48
C LYS A 28 -16.87 -14.07 7.88
N PRO A 29 -17.65 -14.21 8.97
CA PRO A 29 -17.18 -13.99 10.34
C PRO A 29 -16.03 -14.91 10.78
N ASP A 30 -15.95 -16.12 10.19
CA ASP A 30 -14.85 -17.06 10.45
C ASP A 30 -13.53 -16.68 9.74
N GLY A 31 -13.55 -15.61 8.94
CA GLY A 31 -12.41 -15.12 8.19
C GLY A 31 -12.18 -15.75 6.81
N ILE A 32 -11.07 -15.34 6.19
CA ILE A 32 -10.57 -15.82 4.91
C ILE A 32 -9.18 -16.43 5.08
N HIS A 33 -8.84 -17.41 4.25
CA HIS A 33 -7.56 -18.10 4.22
C HIS A 33 -6.74 -17.61 3.04
N VAL A 34 -5.65 -16.90 3.32
CA VAL A 34 -4.69 -16.40 2.34
C VAL A 34 -3.65 -17.49 2.10
N PHE A 35 -3.43 -17.87 0.85
CA PHE A 35 -2.50 -18.94 0.47
C PHE A 35 -1.37 -18.46 -0.46
N ALA A 36 -1.51 -17.30 -1.10
CA ALA A 36 -0.44 -16.69 -1.88
C ALA A 36 -0.58 -15.16 -1.94
N VAL A 37 0.53 -14.46 -2.22
CA VAL A 37 0.55 -13.01 -2.43
C VAL A 37 1.41 -12.67 -3.65
N LEU A 38 0.92 -11.77 -4.50
CA LEU A 38 1.72 -11.12 -5.54
C LEU A 38 2.01 -9.68 -5.12
N LEU A 39 3.29 -9.33 -4.98
CA LEU A 39 3.73 -7.96 -4.68
C LEU A 39 3.91 -7.18 -5.97
N HIS A 40 3.50 -5.91 -5.99
CA HIS A 40 3.55 -5.08 -7.19
C HIS A 40 3.94 -3.62 -6.88
N ALA A 41 4.94 -3.15 -7.60
CA ALA A 41 5.31 -1.75 -7.75
C ALA A 41 5.78 -1.51 -9.19
N HIS A 42 6.05 -0.25 -9.56
CA HIS A 42 6.68 0.06 -10.84
C HIS A 42 8.21 0.23 -10.66
N GLN A 43 8.85 0.93 -11.60
CA GLN A 43 10.30 0.92 -11.80
C GLN A 43 11.14 1.49 -10.64
N ALA A 44 10.56 2.30 -9.74
CA ALA A 44 11.28 2.82 -8.59
C ALA A 44 11.16 1.92 -7.35
N GLY A 45 10.26 0.93 -7.34
CA GLY A 45 10.11 0.01 -6.21
C GLY A 45 11.31 -0.94 -6.10
N HIS A 46 11.82 -1.15 -4.88
CA HIS A 46 12.93 -2.07 -4.61
C HIS A 46 12.77 -2.91 -3.34
N VAL A 47 11.91 -2.51 -2.40
CA VAL A 47 11.56 -3.34 -1.23
C VAL A 47 10.06 -3.32 -1.08
N LEU A 48 9.42 -4.49 -1.02
CA LEU A 48 7.98 -4.63 -0.83
C LEU A 48 7.68 -5.63 0.27
N ARG A 49 6.70 -5.34 1.12
CA ARG A 49 6.24 -6.25 2.19
C ARG A 49 4.73 -6.20 2.35
N ALA A 50 4.11 -7.36 2.53
CA ALA A 50 2.73 -7.50 2.95
C ALA A 50 2.71 -7.91 4.43
N ARG A 51 2.49 -6.93 5.31
CA ARG A 51 2.53 -7.06 6.76
C ARG A 51 1.12 -7.31 7.28
N HIS A 52 0.96 -8.28 8.17
CA HIS A 52 -0.34 -8.62 8.78
C HIS A 52 -0.26 -8.39 10.28
N PHE A 53 -1.25 -7.71 10.84
CA PHE A 53 -1.37 -7.42 12.25
C PHE A 53 -2.69 -7.94 12.79
N ARG A 54 -2.63 -8.50 14.00
CA ARG A 54 -3.78 -8.94 14.78
C ARG A 54 -3.73 -8.28 16.14
N LYS A 55 -4.76 -7.50 16.49
CA LYS A 55 -4.83 -6.77 17.78
C LYS A 55 -3.55 -5.95 18.05
N GLY A 56 -3.02 -5.29 17.02
CA GLY A 56 -1.79 -4.48 17.11
C GLY A 56 -0.48 -5.28 17.15
N VAL A 57 -0.53 -6.62 17.15
CA VAL A 57 0.67 -7.47 17.12
C VAL A 57 0.96 -7.90 15.69
N GLU A 58 2.15 -7.57 15.19
CA GLU A 58 2.62 -8.03 13.89
C GLU A 58 2.79 -9.55 13.88
N GLN A 59 2.22 -10.19 12.87
CA GLN A 59 2.33 -11.61 12.61
C GLN A 59 3.47 -11.87 11.59
N LYS A 60 3.85 -13.13 11.36
CA LYS A 60 4.76 -13.48 10.25
C LYS A 60 4.21 -12.87 8.95
N LEU A 61 5.10 -12.20 8.19
CA LEU A 61 4.80 -11.52 6.93
C LEU A 61 4.04 -12.46 5.99
N LEU A 62 3.08 -11.91 5.25
CA LEU A 62 2.36 -12.67 4.23
C LEU A 62 3.23 -12.86 2.98
N ALA A 63 4.05 -11.86 2.65
CA ALA A 63 5.06 -11.90 1.59
C ALA A 63 6.06 -10.77 1.80
N TYR A 64 7.27 -10.94 1.27
CA TYR A 64 8.27 -9.88 1.23
C TYR A 64 9.22 -10.09 0.06
N ASP A 65 9.77 -8.99 -0.42
CA ASP A 65 10.88 -8.96 -1.36
C ASP A 65 11.76 -7.76 -1.01
N ASN A 66 13.00 -8.02 -0.59
CA ASN A 66 13.95 -6.97 -0.22
C ASN A 66 14.82 -6.52 -1.40
N GLU A 67 14.72 -7.18 -2.55
CA GLU A 67 15.48 -6.89 -3.77
C GLU A 67 14.53 -6.94 -4.97
N PHE A 68 13.36 -6.31 -4.82
CA PHE A 68 12.28 -6.35 -5.80
C PHE A 68 12.73 -5.80 -7.16
N ASP A 69 12.48 -6.58 -8.21
CA ASP A 69 12.68 -6.19 -9.60
C ASP A 69 11.32 -6.07 -10.29
N PHE A 70 11.03 -4.89 -10.82
CA PHE A 70 9.83 -4.62 -11.62
C PHE A 70 9.61 -5.65 -12.75
N ASN A 71 10.67 -6.23 -13.32
CA ASN A 71 10.58 -7.20 -14.41
C ASN A 71 10.34 -8.64 -13.91
N PHE A 72 10.43 -8.90 -12.61
CA PHE A 72 10.23 -10.20 -11.99
C PHE A 72 9.18 -10.11 -10.89
N GLN A 73 7.94 -10.43 -11.24
CA GLN A 73 6.80 -10.39 -10.32
C GLN A 73 6.11 -11.74 -10.32
N GLU A 74 6.13 -12.42 -9.20
CA GLU A 74 5.60 -13.77 -9.05
C GLU A 74 4.63 -13.87 -7.87
N PHE A 75 3.82 -14.93 -7.88
CA PHE A 75 3.05 -15.31 -6.70
C PHE A 75 3.98 -15.99 -5.70
N GLN A 76 4.14 -15.39 -4.53
CA GLN A 76 4.76 -16.02 -3.38
C GLN A 76 3.69 -16.82 -2.62
N TYR A 77 3.79 -18.15 -2.67
CA TYR A 77 2.93 -19.04 -1.89
C TYR A 77 3.35 -19.03 -0.42
N LEU A 78 2.39 -19.04 0.49
CA LEU A 78 2.67 -19.15 1.92
C LEU A 78 2.96 -20.62 2.26
N ASP A 79 3.97 -20.87 3.10
CA ASP A 79 4.26 -22.22 3.63
C ASP A 79 3.03 -22.82 4.35
N GLU A 80 2.32 -21.95 5.09
CA GLU A 80 1.09 -22.25 5.81
C GLU A 80 0.07 -21.15 5.51
N GLU A 81 -1.13 -21.55 5.10
CA GLU A 81 -2.21 -20.60 4.83
C GLU A 81 -2.52 -19.75 6.07
N ARG A 82 -2.70 -18.44 5.87
CA ARG A 82 -2.99 -17.50 6.95
C ARG A 82 -4.47 -17.16 6.98
N THR A 83 -5.12 -17.46 8.09
CA THR A 83 -6.48 -16.93 8.36
C THR A 83 -6.42 -15.46 8.74
N ILE A 84 -7.10 -14.61 7.97
CA ILE A 84 -7.39 -13.21 8.27
C ILE A 84 -8.81 -13.12 8.84
N LEU A 85 -8.95 -12.49 10.00
CA LEU A 85 -10.18 -12.42 10.79
C LEU A 85 -10.70 -10.98 10.88
N PRO A 86 -11.99 -10.77 11.21
CA PRO A 86 -12.47 -9.47 11.63
C PRO A 86 -11.60 -8.91 12.77
N GLY A 87 -11.24 -7.62 12.68
CA GLY A 87 -10.37 -6.96 13.66
C GLY A 87 -8.87 -7.03 13.34
N ASP A 88 -8.47 -7.73 12.28
CA ASP A 88 -7.10 -7.68 11.76
C ASP A 88 -6.89 -6.43 10.87
N ASN A 89 -5.62 -6.10 10.58
CA ASN A 89 -5.27 -5.12 9.56
C ASN A 89 -4.05 -5.58 8.76
N ILE A 90 -3.96 -5.10 7.51
CA ILE A 90 -2.87 -5.42 6.59
C ILE A 90 -2.21 -4.13 6.13
N ILE A 91 -0.88 -4.11 6.11
CA ILE A 91 -0.08 -3.00 5.61
C ILE A 91 0.78 -3.48 4.45
N THR A 92 0.61 -2.86 3.28
CA THR A 92 1.53 -3.00 2.15
C THR A 92 2.59 -1.91 2.27
N GLU A 93 3.82 -2.29 2.59
CA GLU A 93 4.97 -1.39 2.66
C GLU A 93 5.75 -1.46 1.35
N CYS A 94 6.06 -0.31 0.76
CA CYS A 94 6.95 -0.21 -0.40
C CYS A 94 8.03 0.82 -0.16
N GLN A 95 9.28 0.49 -0.54
CA GLN A 95 10.39 1.42 -0.55
C GLN A 95 10.82 1.73 -1.99
N TYR A 96 10.99 3.02 -2.27
CA TYR A 96 11.30 3.54 -3.59
C TYR A 96 12.69 4.16 -3.67
N ASN A 97 13.35 4.00 -4.82
CA ASN A 97 14.56 4.71 -5.20
C ASN A 97 14.28 5.61 -6.41
N THR A 98 14.30 6.92 -6.16
CA THR A 98 14.08 7.96 -7.18
C THR A 98 15.33 8.79 -7.44
N LYS A 99 16.54 8.29 -7.11
CA LYS A 99 17.82 8.99 -7.35
C LYS A 99 17.96 9.49 -8.79
N SER A 100 17.51 8.69 -9.76
CA SER A 100 17.58 8.98 -11.19
C SER A 100 16.44 9.86 -11.72
N ARG A 101 15.41 10.13 -10.90
CA ARG A 101 14.24 10.91 -11.30
C ARG A 101 14.42 12.37 -10.92
N SER A 102 14.15 13.28 -11.87
CA SER A 102 14.28 14.74 -11.69
C SER A 102 12.99 15.43 -11.23
N THR A 103 11.84 14.76 -11.37
CA THR A 103 10.51 15.28 -11.01
C THR A 103 9.84 14.40 -9.96
N MET A 104 8.75 14.90 -9.38
CA MET A 104 7.89 14.08 -8.54
C MET A 104 7.45 12.82 -9.29
N THR A 105 7.36 11.74 -8.55
CA THR A 105 6.73 10.51 -8.97
C THR A 105 5.34 10.44 -8.34
N TRP A 106 4.32 10.38 -9.18
CA TRP A 106 2.91 10.27 -8.78
C TRP A 106 2.48 8.82 -8.86
N GLY A 107 1.37 8.47 -8.20
CA GLY A 107 0.83 7.15 -8.41
C GLY A 107 -0.16 7.10 -9.58
N GLY A 108 -0.10 6.02 -10.34
CA GLY A 108 -0.72 5.99 -11.66
C GLY A 108 -0.49 4.67 -12.37
N LEU A 109 -1.07 4.54 -13.56
CA LEU A 109 -1.02 3.30 -14.35
C LEU A 109 0.23 3.22 -15.25
N SER A 110 0.93 4.33 -15.47
CA SER A 110 2.14 4.36 -16.30
C SER A 110 3.32 3.76 -15.55
N ALA A 111 4.22 3.08 -16.25
CA ALA A 111 5.48 2.58 -15.67
C ALA A 111 6.39 3.70 -15.11
N ARG A 112 6.15 4.97 -15.48
CA ARG A 112 6.84 6.14 -14.92
C ARG A 112 6.18 6.67 -13.65
N ASP A 113 4.90 6.37 -13.46
CA ASP A 113 4.20 6.55 -12.19
C ASP A 113 4.57 5.38 -11.26
N GLU A 114 4.03 5.35 -10.04
CA GLU A 114 4.23 4.23 -9.10
C GLU A 114 2.94 3.62 -8.58
N MET A 115 3.07 2.40 -8.10
CA MET A 115 2.06 1.68 -7.32
C MET A 115 2.71 1.04 -6.10
N CYS A 116 1.90 0.72 -5.08
CA CYS A 116 2.32 -0.08 -3.93
C CYS A 116 1.22 -1.10 -3.62
N LEU A 117 1.25 -2.28 -4.21
CA LEU A 117 0.15 -3.25 -4.08
C LEU A 117 0.65 -4.58 -3.53
N SER A 118 -0.24 -5.28 -2.83
CA SER A 118 -0.10 -6.69 -2.50
C SER A 118 -1.40 -7.40 -2.85
N TYR A 119 -1.40 -8.21 -3.90
CA TYR A 119 -2.56 -8.98 -4.34
C TYR A 119 -2.64 -10.27 -3.51
N LEU A 120 -3.60 -10.36 -2.58
CA LEU A 120 -3.78 -11.55 -1.76
C LEU A 120 -4.69 -12.55 -2.45
N MET A 121 -4.20 -13.77 -2.63
CA MET A 121 -4.98 -14.91 -3.09
C MET A 121 -5.55 -15.64 -1.88
N TYR A 122 -6.87 -15.73 -1.82
CA TYR A 122 -7.56 -16.26 -0.66
C TYR A 122 -8.87 -16.99 -1.00
N TYR A 123 -9.40 -17.70 -0.01
CA TYR A 123 -10.74 -18.27 -0.03
C TYR A 123 -11.38 -18.24 1.38
N PRO A 124 -12.71 -18.32 1.52
CA PRO A 124 -13.71 -18.20 0.46
C PRO A 124 -13.77 -16.78 -0.10
N LYS A 125 -14.38 -16.62 -1.28
CA LYS A 125 -14.62 -15.31 -1.87
C LYS A 125 -15.55 -14.49 -0.97
N ILE A 126 -15.22 -13.22 -0.77
CA ILE A 126 -16.03 -12.21 -0.06
C ILE A 126 -16.23 -11.00 -0.97
N ASN A 127 -17.22 -10.15 -0.69
CA ASN A 127 -17.45 -8.92 -1.46
C ASN A 127 -16.53 -7.74 -1.07
N LEU A 128 -15.22 -7.98 -0.98
CA LEU A 128 -14.21 -6.94 -0.72
C LEU A 128 -13.19 -6.97 -1.85
N ALA A 129 -13.29 -6.00 -2.76
CA ALA A 129 -12.44 -5.98 -3.95
C ALA A 129 -11.13 -5.28 -3.72
N ARG A 130 -11.14 -4.12 -3.06
CA ARG A 130 -9.94 -3.30 -2.77
C ARG A 130 -10.06 -2.63 -1.41
N CYS A 131 -8.97 -2.68 -0.65
CA CYS A 131 -8.72 -1.75 0.43
C CYS A 131 -7.58 -0.82 0.02
N GLU A 132 -7.89 0.46 -0.04
CA GLU A 132 -6.97 1.54 -0.38
C GLU A 132 -6.89 2.50 0.80
N SER A 133 -5.79 3.22 0.89
CA SER A 133 -5.61 4.28 1.88
C SER A 133 -4.83 5.41 1.27
N ILE A 134 -5.13 6.64 1.66
CA ILE A 134 -4.47 7.81 1.09
C ILE A 134 -4.12 8.80 2.21
N PRO A 135 -2.85 9.20 2.38
CA PRO A 135 -2.48 10.21 3.37
C PRO A 135 -3.19 11.55 3.13
N GLU A 136 -3.60 12.22 4.19
CA GLU A 136 -4.42 13.42 4.13
C GLU A 136 -3.72 14.55 3.36
N ILE A 137 -4.35 15.00 2.27
CA ILE A 137 -3.75 15.96 1.33
C ILE A 137 -3.48 17.31 2.01
N LYS A 138 -4.37 17.74 2.92
CA LYS A 138 -4.20 19.00 3.63
C LYS A 138 -2.92 19.00 4.48
N GLU A 139 -2.56 17.89 5.12
CA GLU A 139 -1.34 17.78 5.92
C GLU A 139 -0.07 17.79 5.05
N GLN A 140 -0.16 17.23 3.84
CA GLN A 140 0.93 17.29 2.86
C GLN A 140 1.13 18.72 2.33
N LEU A 141 0.05 19.46 2.07
CA LEU A 141 0.10 20.87 1.69
C LEU A 141 0.74 21.74 2.79
N GLN A 142 0.36 21.51 4.06
CA GLN A 142 0.97 22.21 5.19
C GLN A 142 2.48 22.02 5.27
N PHE A 143 2.99 20.82 4.92
CA PHE A 143 4.44 20.55 4.91
C PHE A 143 5.22 21.49 3.99
N ILE A 144 4.68 21.80 2.81
CA ILE A 144 5.33 22.73 1.86
C ILE A 144 5.06 24.21 2.17
N GLY A 145 4.37 24.50 3.28
CA GLY A 145 4.09 25.85 3.78
C GLY A 145 2.78 26.46 3.27
N VAL A 146 1.87 25.65 2.71
CA VAL A 146 0.52 26.12 2.32
C VAL A 146 -0.32 26.40 3.57
N LYS A 147 -0.97 27.56 3.57
CA LYS A 147 -1.79 28.05 4.70
C LYS A 147 -3.28 27.94 4.43
N GLU A 148 -3.69 28.29 3.21
CA GLU A 148 -5.10 28.34 2.82
C GLU A 148 -5.31 27.75 1.43
N ILE A 149 -6.44 27.07 1.28
CA ILE A 149 -6.98 26.57 0.01
C ILE A 149 -8.32 27.26 -0.25
N TYR A 150 -8.74 27.35 -1.51
CA TYR A 150 -10.07 27.85 -1.84
C TYR A 150 -11.17 26.93 -1.30
N ARG A 151 -12.27 27.53 -0.82
CA ARG A 151 -13.45 26.83 -0.28
C ARG A 151 -14.74 27.44 -0.88
N PRO A 152 -15.82 26.65 -1.05
CA PRO A 152 -15.89 25.20 -0.86
C PRO A 152 -15.02 24.44 -1.87
N VAL A 153 -14.59 23.22 -1.52
CA VAL A 153 -13.86 22.35 -2.46
C VAL A 153 -14.86 21.86 -3.50
N THR A 154 -14.98 22.57 -4.61
CA THR A 154 -15.92 22.24 -5.70
C THR A 154 -15.25 21.47 -6.84
N SER A 155 -13.92 21.39 -6.85
CA SER A 155 -13.14 20.74 -7.88
C SER A 155 -12.00 19.93 -7.26
N TRP A 156 -11.70 18.79 -7.88
CA TRP A 156 -10.47 18.03 -7.67
C TRP A 156 -9.61 18.18 -8.93
N PRO A 157 -8.32 18.53 -8.83
CA PRO A 157 -7.52 18.72 -7.61
C PRO A 157 -7.78 20.04 -6.86
N LEU A 158 -7.44 20.07 -5.56
CA LEU A 158 -7.55 21.25 -4.68
C LEU A 158 -6.70 22.43 -5.20
N ILE A 159 -7.26 23.65 -5.13
CA ILE A 159 -6.57 24.89 -5.54
C ILE A 159 -6.11 25.68 -4.30
N ILE A 160 -4.84 26.09 -4.32
CA ILE A 160 -4.19 26.80 -3.22
C ILE A 160 -4.47 28.32 -3.31
N LYS A 161 -4.82 28.92 -2.17
CA LYS A 161 -5.07 30.36 -2.02
C LYS A 161 -3.86 31.11 -1.43
N SER A 162 -3.11 30.49 -0.53
CA SER A 162 -1.97 31.12 0.15
C SER A 162 -0.92 30.08 0.54
N PRO A 163 0.39 30.35 0.39
CA PRO A 163 1.05 31.63 0.12
C PRO A 163 1.11 32.04 -1.37
N LYS A 164 1.52 33.29 -1.65
CA LYS A 164 1.66 33.86 -3.02
C LYS A 164 2.47 32.96 -3.97
N ARG A 165 3.48 32.26 -3.46
CA ARG A 165 4.31 31.32 -4.25
C ARG A 165 3.50 30.18 -4.88
N TYR A 166 2.43 29.73 -4.24
CA TYR A 166 1.58 28.63 -4.73
C TYR A 166 0.17 29.09 -5.10
N ASN A 167 -0.06 30.40 -5.18
CA ASN A 167 -1.40 30.94 -5.44
C ASN A 167 -1.93 30.43 -6.79
N ASN A 168 -3.17 29.95 -6.81
CA ASN A 168 -3.85 29.35 -7.96
C ASN A 168 -3.17 28.09 -8.54
N LEU A 169 -2.20 27.50 -7.84
CA LEU A 169 -1.69 26.18 -8.21
C LEU A 169 -2.56 25.09 -7.60
N THR A 170 -2.67 23.99 -8.35
CA THR A 170 -3.19 22.73 -7.84
C THR A 170 -2.19 22.07 -6.89
N PHE A 171 -2.67 21.11 -6.11
CA PHE A 171 -1.82 20.29 -5.24
C PHE A 171 -0.60 19.69 -5.97
N THR A 172 -0.82 19.07 -7.13
CA THR A 172 0.24 18.40 -7.91
C THR A 172 1.25 19.40 -8.44
N GLU A 173 0.80 20.54 -8.98
CA GLU A 173 1.67 21.62 -9.44
C GLU A 173 2.54 22.18 -8.31
N ALA A 174 1.95 22.44 -7.14
CA ALA A 174 2.69 22.96 -6.00
C ALA A 174 3.78 22.00 -5.51
N MET A 175 3.48 20.69 -5.46
CA MET A 175 4.47 19.67 -5.09
C MET A 175 5.56 19.49 -6.16
N ASN A 176 5.23 19.67 -7.45
CA ASN A 176 6.19 19.62 -8.55
C ASN A 176 7.20 20.77 -8.52
N ILE A 177 6.78 21.99 -8.14
CA ILE A 177 7.67 23.16 -8.07
C ILE A 177 8.34 23.33 -6.70
N PHE A 178 7.99 22.50 -5.72
CA PHE A 178 8.65 22.52 -4.42
C PHE A 178 10.11 22.11 -4.58
N GLN A 179 11.02 22.88 -3.98
CA GLN A 179 12.46 22.61 -4.06
C GLN A 179 12.81 21.47 -3.10
N TRP A 180 12.70 20.24 -3.60
CA TRP A 180 13.07 19.02 -2.90
C TRP A 180 14.58 18.94 -2.70
N SER A 181 14.97 18.59 -1.48
CA SER A 181 16.32 18.14 -1.16
C SER A 181 16.19 16.83 -0.39
N ARG A 182 17.24 16.03 -0.33
CA ARG A 182 17.21 14.77 0.46
C ARG A 182 16.74 15.00 1.90
N LYS A 183 17.18 16.08 2.55
CA LYS A 183 16.74 16.44 3.90
C LYS A 183 15.23 16.69 3.98
N LYS A 184 14.67 17.46 3.02
CA LYS A 184 13.23 17.72 2.96
C LYS A 184 12.43 16.47 2.62
N GLY A 185 12.92 15.64 1.69
CA GLY A 185 12.28 14.39 1.33
C GLY A 185 12.23 13.40 2.50
N ASN A 186 13.31 13.30 3.28
CA ASN A 186 13.32 12.46 4.49
C ASN A 186 12.33 13.00 5.55
N ALA A 187 12.33 14.32 5.79
CA ALA A 187 11.38 14.93 6.73
C ALA A 187 9.92 14.75 6.27
N PHE A 188 9.67 14.77 4.95
CA PHE A 188 8.37 14.50 4.37
C PHE A 188 7.95 13.04 4.57
N ASN A 189 8.86 12.09 4.29
CA ASN A 189 8.63 10.66 4.50
C ASN A 189 8.19 10.37 5.94
N GLU A 190 8.94 10.89 6.92
CA GLU A 190 8.61 10.76 8.35
C GLU A 190 7.26 11.38 8.73
N ARG A 191 6.89 12.49 8.09
CA ARG A 191 5.61 13.15 8.35
C ARG A 191 4.45 12.37 7.75
N VAL A 192 4.54 11.97 6.47
CA VAL A 192 3.46 11.31 5.72
C VAL A 192 3.04 10.00 6.39
N ARG A 193 4.00 9.21 6.90
CA ARG A 193 3.71 7.95 7.61
C ARG A 193 2.93 8.13 8.93
N LYS A 194 2.83 9.37 9.44
CA LYS A 194 2.10 9.70 10.67
C LYS A 194 0.84 10.52 10.40
N MET A 195 0.58 10.88 9.13
CA MET A 195 -0.62 11.64 8.77
C MET A 195 -1.84 10.74 8.83
N PRO A 196 -3.02 11.28 9.19
CA PRO A 196 -4.27 10.58 9.00
C PRO A 196 -4.42 10.10 7.55
N ILE A 197 -5.02 8.93 7.37
CA ILE A 197 -5.28 8.31 6.08
C ILE A 197 -6.78 8.29 5.81
N ASN A 198 -7.15 8.62 4.58
CA ASN A 198 -8.49 8.44 4.05
C ASN A 198 -8.61 6.98 3.57
N VAL A 199 -9.53 6.23 4.19
CA VAL A 199 -9.76 4.81 3.91
C VAL A 199 -10.73 4.66 2.74
N ARG A 200 -10.41 3.78 1.80
CA ARG A 200 -11.23 3.47 0.64
C ARG A 200 -11.44 1.98 0.56
N CYS A 201 -12.63 1.54 0.92
CA CYS A 201 -13.02 0.14 0.98
C CYS A 201 -14.12 -0.10 -0.05
N SER A 202 -13.82 -0.88 -1.08
CA SER A 202 -14.70 -1.03 -2.26
C SER A 202 -15.10 -2.49 -2.49
N LYS A 203 -16.33 -2.67 -2.97
CA LYS A 203 -16.90 -3.98 -3.35
C LYS A 203 -16.46 -4.35 -4.77
N HIS A 204 -16.75 -5.58 -5.22
CA HIS A 204 -16.40 -6.02 -6.58
C HIS A 204 -17.18 -5.30 -7.68
N GLU A 205 -18.42 -4.94 -7.37
CA GLU A 205 -19.22 -4.07 -8.21
C GLU A 205 -18.92 -2.60 -7.86
N SER A 206 -19.51 -1.65 -8.57
CA SER A 206 -19.33 -0.20 -8.34
C SER A 206 -19.95 0.32 -7.02
N GLY A 207 -20.03 -0.53 -5.99
CA GLY A 207 -20.48 -0.20 -4.64
C GLY A 207 -19.31 -0.03 -3.67
N GLU A 208 -19.58 0.69 -2.57
CA GLU A 208 -18.62 0.99 -1.52
C GLU A 208 -19.13 0.42 -0.18
N TRP A 209 -18.20 0.15 0.74
CA TRP A 209 -18.51 -0.16 2.14
C TRP A 209 -18.74 1.14 2.93
N SER A 210 -19.44 1.07 4.07
CA SER A 210 -19.87 2.28 4.78
C SER A 210 -18.71 3.09 5.35
N ILE A 211 -17.58 2.44 5.64
CA ILE A 211 -16.36 3.11 6.12
C ILE A 211 -15.59 3.88 5.03
N HIS A 212 -16.06 3.85 3.77
CA HIS A 212 -15.42 4.58 2.68
C HIS A 212 -15.35 6.09 2.97
N GLY A 213 -14.17 6.69 2.79
CA GLY A 213 -13.94 8.11 3.00
C GLY A 213 -13.63 8.50 4.44
N MET A 214 -13.61 7.55 5.39
CA MET A 214 -13.23 7.83 6.78
C MET A 214 -11.77 8.25 6.89
N LEU A 215 -11.50 9.28 7.70
CA LEU A 215 -10.15 9.61 8.13
C LEU A 215 -9.81 8.85 9.41
N ILE A 216 -8.75 8.05 9.37
CA ILE A 216 -8.24 7.34 10.54
C ILE A 216 -6.76 7.67 10.75
N SER A 217 -6.26 7.46 11.97
CA SER A 217 -4.82 7.49 12.20
C SER A 217 -4.18 6.20 11.68
N PRO A 218 -3.01 6.26 11.04
CA PRO A 218 -2.33 5.06 10.58
C PRO A 218 -1.98 4.17 11.78
N PRO A 219 -2.12 2.84 11.67
CA PRO A 219 -1.75 1.93 12.74
C PRO A 219 -0.25 2.07 13.07
N GLU A 220 0.09 2.01 14.36
CA GLU A 220 1.48 2.08 14.82
C GLU A 220 2.22 0.79 14.43
N GLY A 221 2.91 0.81 13.29
CA GLY A 221 3.82 -0.25 12.87
C GLY A 221 5.23 0.01 13.37
N LYS A 222 5.86 -0.95 14.07
CA LYS A 222 7.31 -0.89 14.31
C LYS A 222 8.06 -0.94 12.97
N SER A 223 9.25 -0.35 12.90
CA SER A 223 10.14 -0.60 11.75
C SER A 223 10.44 -2.09 11.71
N TYR A 224 10.17 -2.75 10.59
CA TYR A 224 10.51 -4.15 10.44
C TYR A 224 12.04 -4.29 10.44
N THR A 225 12.58 -5.04 11.39
CA THR A 225 13.96 -5.51 11.36
C THR A 225 13.91 -6.97 10.97
N LEU A 226 14.65 -7.36 9.94
CA LEU A 226 14.91 -8.76 9.65
C LEU A 226 15.47 -9.39 10.92
N GLU A 227 14.79 -10.40 11.47
CA GLU A 227 15.47 -11.34 12.35
C GLU A 227 16.44 -12.13 11.45
N GLU A 228 17.74 -11.88 11.59
CA GLU A 228 18.78 -12.70 10.97
C GLU A 228 18.74 -14.11 11.59
N ASN A 229 17.85 -14.98 11.10
CA ASN A 229 17.82 -16.44 11.27
C ASN A 229 16.87 -16.96 10.16
N GLU A 230 17.21 -17.82 9.21
CA GLU A 230 18.12 -18.97 9.20
C GLU A 230 18.85 -19.12 7.86
N CYS A 231 20.02 -19.75 7.93
CA CYS A 231 20.98 -19.96 6.85
C CYS A 231 20.51 -20.89 5.71
N VAL A 232 21.09 -20.61 4.55
CA VAL A 232 21.26 -21.49 3.38
C VAL A 232 21.61 -22.92 3.77
N SER A 233 20.88 -23.90 3.21
CA SER A 233 21.34 -25.28 3.06
C SER A 233 21.25 -25.69 1.59
N PRO A 234 22.25 -26.40 1.03
CA PRO A 234 22.26 -26.77 -0.38
C PRO A 234 21.30 -27.93 -0.67
N LEU A 235 20.64 -27.85 -1.83
CA LEU A 235 19.80 -28.88 -2.44
C LEU A 235 20.36 -30.31 -2.29
N PRO A 236 19.47 -31.29 -2.09
CA PRO A 236 19.59 -32.56 -2.80
C PRO A 236 18.33 -32.90 -3.59
N SER A 237 18.56 -33.10 -4.90
CA SER A 237 17.89 -34.01 -5.86
C SER A 237 16.36 -34.15 -5.87
N LEU A 238 15.81 -33.90 -7.07
CA LEU A 238 14.50 -34.32 -7.57
C LEU A 238 14.13 -35.75 -7.16
N SER A 239 12.90 -35.92 -6.66
CA SER A 239 12.13 -37.14 -6.86
C SER A 239 10.67 -36.81 -7.13
N SER A 240 10.18 -37.39 -8.22
CA SER A 240 8.82 -37.34 -8.77
C SER A 240 7.69 -37.49 -7.73
N CYS A 241 6.59 -36.77 -7.92
CA CYS A 241 5.29 -37.21 -7.39
C CYS A 241 4.15 -37.01 -8.41
N SER A 242 3.31 -38.04 -8.45
CA SER A 242 2.27 -38.35 -9.41
C SER A 242 1.10 -37.36 -9.41
N THR A 243 0.48 -37.21 -10.58
CA THR A 243 -0.88 -36.69 -10.78
C THR A 243 -1.88 -37.34 -9.83
N THR A 244 -2.76 -36.57 -9.19
CA THR A 244 -4.23 -36.62 -9.31
C THR A 244 -4.88 -35.60 -8.36
N THR A 245 -5.82 -34.82 -8.91
CA THR A 245 -7.06 -34.24 -8.31
C THR A 245 -7.19 -32.77 -8.69
N VAL A 246 -7.86 -32.53 -9.82
CA VAL A 246 -8.38 -31.21 -10.18
C VAL A 246 -9.52 -30.91 -9.20
N ARG A 247 -9.21 -30.22 -8.10
CA ARG A 247 -10.21 -29.44 -7.37
C ARG A 247 -10.41 -28.16 -8.17
N ASN A 248 -11.67 -27.85 -8.49
CA ASN A 248 -12.07 -26.60 -9.11
C ASN A 248 -11.62 -25.42 -8.23
N LEU A 249 -10.42 -24.90 -8.48
CA LEU A 249 -9.96 -23.63 -7.95
C LEU A 249 -10.67 -22.55 -8.78
N VAL A 250 -11.69 -21.92 -8.19
CA VAL A 250 -12.11 -20.61 -8.68
C VAL A 250 -10.99 -19.66 -8.28
N ILE A 251 -10.11 -19.30 -9.24
CA ILE A 251 -9.14 -18.22 -9.07
C ILE A 251 -9.96 -16.92 -8.98
N ALA A 252 -10.45 -16.61 -7.79
CA ALA A 252 -10.94 -15.27 -7.48
C ALA A 252 -9.71 -14.44 -7.12
N ALA A 253 -9.01 -13.92 -8.13
CA ALA A 253 -7.97 -12.94 -7.92
C ALA A 253 -8.60 -11.63 -7.40
N CYS A 254 -8.75 -11.51 -6.08
CA CYS A 254 -9.22 -10.29 -5.44
C CYS A 254 -8.02 -9.41 -5.10
N THR A 255 -8.20 -8.11 -5.27
CA THR A 255 -7.11 -7.18 -5.56
C THR A 255 -6.95 -6.21 -4.41
N LEU A 256 -6.07 -6.47 -3.44
CA LEU A 256 -5.70 -5.43 -2.49
C LEU A 256 -4.78 -4.41 -3.19
N ILE A 257 -5.42 -3.51 -3.95
CA ILE A 257 -4.78 -2.40 -4.66
C ILE A 257 -4.58 -1.28 -3.65
N HIS A 258 -3.37 -0.74 -3.50
CA HIS A 258 -3.16 0.62 -2.99
C HIS A 258 -2.58 1.54 -4.08
N LYS A 259 -3.36 2.52 -4.50
CA LYS A 259 -2.89 3.54 -5.42
C LYS A 259 -2.14 4.61 -4.61
N MET A 260 -0.83 4.76 -4.84
CA MET A 260 -0.16 5.98 -4.42
C MET A 260 -0.90 7.18 -5.03
N LEU A 261 -1.10 8.27 -4.30
CA LEU A 261 -1.49 9.53 -4.94
C LEU A 261 -0.33 10.09 -5.78
#